data_AF-A0A972X375-F1
#
_entry.id   AF-A0A972X375-F1
#
_cell.length_a   1.000
_cell.length_b   1.000
_cell.length_c   1.000
_cell.angle_alpha   90.00
_cell.angle_beta   90.00
_cell.angle_gamma   90.00
#
_symmetry.space_group_name_H-M   'P 1'
#
loop_
_entity.id
_entity.type
_entity.pdbx_description
1 polymer ?
#
loop_
_entity_poly.entity_id
_entity_poly.type
_entity_poly.pdbx_seq_one_letter_code
_entity_poly.pdbx_strand_id
1 'polypeptide(L)' 'HYQVPLSAEIKNKTGIATAAVGLITDAFEANEIVFTEKADLVFLARELLRNPYWPIQAAQKLNPPQQKPIPVQYLRGF' A
#
# COMPACT_ATOMS: atom_id res chain seq x y z
N HIS A 1 1.47 7.66 -11.75
CA HIS A 1 2.73 7.04 -11.26
C HIS A 1 3.43 6.34 -12.42
N TYR A 2 4.65 6.76 -12.75
CA TYR A 2 5.35 6.29 -13.97
C TYR A 2 5.62 4.77 -13.99
N GLN A 3 5.78 4.14 -12.82
CA GLN A 3 6.21 2.74 -12.72
C GLN A 3 5.07 1.73 -12.56
N VAL A 4 3.87 2.16 -12.12
CA VAL A 4 2.70 1.28 -11.94
C VAL A 4 2.29 0.59 -13.26
N PRO A 5 2.25 1.27 -14.43
CA PRO A 5 1.94 0.62 -15.69
C PRO A 5 2.90 -0.52 -16.05
N LEU A 6 4.17 -0.44 -15.66
CA LEU A 6 5.16 -1.50 -15.91
C LEU A 6 4.83 -2.76 -15.11
N SER A 7 4.44 -2.60 -13.83
CA SER A 7 4.00 -3.71 -12.97
C SER A 7 2.78 -4.41 -13.56
N ALA A 8 1.80 -3.62 -14.03
CA ALA A 8 0.58 -4.11 -14.64
C ALA A 8 0.86 -4.83 -15.96
N GLU A 9 1.75 -4.28 -16.80
CA GLU A 9 2.12 -4.89 -18.07
C GLU A 9 2.76 -6.27 -17.88
N ILE A 10 3.72 -6.39 -16.96
CA ILE A 10 4.38 -7.68 -16.67
C ILE A 10 3.37 -8.69 -16.11
N LYS A 11 2.53 -8.27 -15.15
CA LYS A 11 1.49 -9.13 -14.57
C LYS A 11 0.54 -9.64 -15.65
N ASN A 12 -0.01 -8.74 -16.47
CA ASN A 12 -0.97 -9.08 -17.51
C ASN A 12 -0.39 -9.99 -18.59
N LYS A 13 0.89 -9.83 -18.94
CA LYS A 13 1.55 -10.63 -19.98
C LYS A 13 2.03 -11.99 -19.51
N THR A 14 2.40 -12.12 -18.23
CA THR A 14 3.08 -13.31 -17.72
C THR A 14 2.27 -14.12 -16.72
N GLY A 15 1.24 -13.51 -16.10
CA GLY A 15 0.50 -14.09 -14.98
C GLY A 15 1.33 -14.21 -13.68
N ILE A 16 2.57 -13.69 -13.67
CA ILE A 16 3.43 -13.71 -12.49
C ILE A 16 3.06 -12.56 -11.58
N ALA A 17 3.05 -12.82 -10.26
CA ALA A 17 2.76 -11.80 -9.28
C ALA A 17 3.79 -10.65 -9.33
N THR A 18 3.31 -9.41 -9.28
CA THR A 18 4.17 -8.21 -9.35
C THR A 18 3.96 -7.27 -8.15
N ALA A 19 4.97 -6.46 -7.89
CA ALA A 19 4.92 -5.40 -6.88
C ALA A 19 5.15 -4.04 -7.53
N ALA A 20 4.21 -3.11 -7.34
CA ALA A 20 4.36 -1.73 -7.78
C ALA A 20 5.19 -0.93 -6.77
N VAL A 21 6.05 -0.04 -7.27
CA VAL A 21 6.87 0.88 -6.46
C VAL A 21 6.95 2.23 -7.16
N GLY A 22 7.37 3.27 -6.43
CA GLY A 22 7.75 4.57 -7.01
C GLY A 22 6.70 5.66 -6.82
N LEU A 23 7.03 6.60 -5.93
CA LEU A 23 6.19 7.76 -5.57
C LEU A 23 4.77 7.40 -5.08
N ILE A 24 4.53 6.15 -4.68
CA ILE A 24 3.28 5.76 -4.01
C ILE A 24 3.38 6.26 -2.57
N THR A 25 2.48 7.17 -2.19
CA THR A 25 2.48 7.81 -0.86
C THR A 25 1.10 7.88 -0.22
N ASP A 26 0.03 7.76 -1.01
CA ASP A 26 -1.34 7.82 -0.50
C ASP A 26 -1.97 6.42 -0.31
N ALA A 27 -2.77 6.27 0.74
CA ALA A 27 -3.40 5.00 1.07
C ALA A 27 -4.45 4.57 0.03
N PHE A 28 -5.25 5.50 -0.49
CA PHE A 28 -6.25 5.18 -1.51
C PHE A 28 -5.58 4.83 -2.83
N GLU A 29 -4.49 5.49 -3.18
CA GLU A 29 -3.68 5.14 -4.35
C GLU A 29 -3.10 3.72 -4.22
N ALA A 30 -2.47 3.39 -3.10
CA ALA A 30 -1.95 2.05 -2.84
C ALA A 30 -3.06 0.98 -2.89
N ASN A 31 -4.24 1.27 -2.32
CA ASN A 31 -5.40 0.39 -2.37
C ASN A 31 -5.93 0.22 -3.80
N GLU A 32 -6.00 1.30 -4.59
CA GLU A 32 -6.46 1.26 -5.98
C GLU A 32 -5.56 0.38 -6.85
N ILE A 33 -4.24 0.46 -6.68
CA ILE A 33 -3.28 -0.38 -7.41
C ILE A 33 -3.56 -1.88 -7.19
N VAL A 34 -3.79 -2.30 -5.95
CA VAL A 34 -4.05 -3.70 -5.62
C VAL A 34 -5.47 -4.10 -6.02
N PHE A 35 -6.46 -3.26 -5.70
CA PHE A 35 -7.88 -3.52 -5.97
C PHE A 35 -8.19 -3.63 -7.47
N THR A 36 -7.51 -2.85 -8.30
CA THR A 36 -7.63 -2.91 -9.77
C THR A 36 -6.67 -3.91 -10.41
N GLU A 37 -6.02 -4.75 -9.60
CA GLU A 37 -5.08 -5.80 -10.01
C GLU A 37 -3.88 -5.32 -10.85
N LYS A 38 -3.54 -4.02 -10.79
CA LYS A 38 -2.34 -3.46 -11.45
C LYS A 38 -1.04 -4.02 -10.85
N ALA A 39 -1.08 -4.45 -9.60
CA ALA A 39 -0.02 -5.22 -8.94
C ALA A 39 -0.63 -6.06 -7.81
N ASP A 40 0.10 -7.06 -7.33
CA ASP A 40 -0.28 -7.88 -6.17
C ASP A 40 0.18 -7.25 -4.86
N LEU A 41 1.27 -6.48 -4.91
CA LEU A 41 1.86 -5.80 -3.77
C LEU A 41 2.21 -4.34 -4.11
N VAL A 42 2.32 -3.53 -3.06
CA VAL A 42 2.82 -2.15 -3.12
C VAL A 42 4.03 -2.04 -2.22
N PHE A 43 5.16 -1.59 -2.80
CA PHE A 43 6.37 -1.28 -2.05
C PHE A 43 6.46 0.22 -1.78
N LEU A 44 6.68 0.54 -0.50
CA LEU A 44 6.89 1.89 -0.02
C LEU A 44 8.36 2.04 0.40
N ALA A 45 8.96 3.17 0.06
CA ALA A 45 10.35 3.46 0.36
C ALA A 45 10.47 4.75 1.17
N ARG A 46 10.64 5.89 0.49
CA ARG A 46 10.78 7.22 1.10
C ARG A 46 9.63 7.57 2.04
N GLU A 47 8.43 7.07 1.77
CA GLU A 47 7.27 7.29 2.65
C GLU A 47 7.47 6.63 4.01
N LEU A 48 7.97 5.39 4.06
CA LEU A 48 8.28 4.71 5.32
C LEU A 48 9.45 5.35 6.07
N LEU A 49 10.38 6.01 5.37
CA LEU A 49 11.45 6.79 6.02
C LEU A 49 10.93 8.08 6.67
N ARG A 50 9.88 8.71 6.09
CA ARG A 50 9.23 9.88 6.67
C ARG A 50 8.30 9.52 7.81
N ASN A 51 7.58 8.40 7.66
CA ASN A 51 6.56 7.94 8.59
C ASN A 51 6.56 6.41 8.68
N PRO A 52 7.24 5.81 9.66
CA PRO A 52 7.26 4.35 9.83
C PRO A 52 5.89 3.78 10.23
N TYR A 53 4.98 4.60 10.77
CA TYR A 53 3.62 4.21 11.12
C TYR A 53 2.63 4.38 9.96
N TRP A 54 3.10 4.69 8.75
CA TRP A 54 2.25 4.83 7.57
C TRP A 54 1.27 3.66 7.39
N PRO A 55 1.63 2.38 7.57
CA PRO A 55 0.67 1.28 7.38
C PRO A 55 -0.52 1.34 8.35
N ILE A 56 -0.29 1.76 9.60
CA ILE A 56 -1.36 1.93 10.60
C ILE A 56 -2.29 3.06 10.17
N GLN A 57 -1.74 4.19 9.74
CA GLN A 57 -2.52 5.34 9.29
C GLN A 57 -3.27 5.06 7.99
N ALA A 58 -2.67 4.32 7.06
CA ALA A 58 -3.30 3.87 5.84
C ALA A 58 -4.49 2.94 6.16
N ALA A 59 -4.32 1.99 7.10
CA ALA A 59 -5.41 1.14 7.54
C ALA A 59 -6.57 1.95 8.15
N GLN A 60 -6.29 2.94 9.00
CA GLN A 60 -7.32 3.84 9.55
C GLN A 60 -8.05 4.63 8.46
N LYS A 61 -7.33 5.09 7.43
CA LYS A 61 -7.87 5.87 6.32
C LYS A 61 -8.76 5.04 5.39
N LEU A 62 -8.43 3.76 5.20
CA LEU A 62 -9.15 2.85 4.31
C LEU A 62 -10.30 2.10 5.00
N ASN A 63 -10.14 1.70 6.27
CA ASN A 63 -11.08 0.85 6.99
C ASN A 63 -11.22 1.27 8.48
N PRO A 64 -12.37 1.80 8.93
CA PRO A 64 -12.73 1.87 10.34
C PRO A 64 -13.54 0.63 10.79
N PRO A 65 -13.66 0.27 12.08
CA PRO A 65 -12.68 0.14 13.17
C PRO A 65 -12.46 -1.34 13.59
N GLN A 66 -12.79 -2.32 12.74
CA GLN A 66 -13.00 -3.71 13.21
C GLN A 66 -11.72 -4.53 13.41
N GLN A 67 -10.62 -4.20 12.72
CA GLN A 67 -9.33 -4.87 12.92
C GLN A 67 -8.19 -3.87 12.73
N LYS A 68 -7.79 -3.20 13.81
CA LYS A 68 -6.60 -2.35 13.79
C LYS A 68 -5.39 -3.22 14.18
N PRO A 69 -4.40 -3.44 13.29
CA PRO A 69 -3.18 -4.17 13.64
C PRO A 69 -2.23 -3.26 14.42
N ILE A 70 -2.71 -2.70 15.53
CA ILE A 70 -1.97 -1.76 16.36
C ILE A 70 -1.38 -2.53 17.55
N PRO A 71 -0.07 -2.43 17.81
CA PRO A 71 0.53 -2.98 19.02
C PRO A 71 -0.21 -2.48 20.28
N VAL A 72 -0.42 -3.36 21.26
CA VAL A 72 -1.28 -3.08 22.44
C VAL A 72 -0.86 -1.82 23.21
N GLN A 73 0.43 -1.49 23.19
CA GLN A 73 1.03 -0.31 23.82
C GLN A 73 0.53 1.02 23.21
N TYR A 74 0.07 1.01 21.95
CA TYR A 74 -0.32 2.22 21.21
C TYR A 74 -1.83 2.36 21.01
N LEU A 75 -2.64 1.50 21.60
CA LEU A 75 -4.11 1.49 21.40
C LEU A 75 -4.81 2.81 21.73
N ARG A 76 -4.25 3.64 22.63
CA ARG A 76 -4.82 4.94 23.00
C ARG A 76 -4.32 6.10 22.13
N GLY A 77 -3.31 5.87 21.29
CA GLY A 77 -2.71 6.90 20.44
C GLY A 77 -3.22 6.91 18.99
N PHE A 78 -4.05 5.93 18.62
CA PHE A 78 -4.51 5.64 17.26
C PHE A 78 -5.98 5.18 17.26
#